data_AF-A0A8I0KDZ5-F1
#
_entry.id   AF-A0A8I0KDZ5-F1
#
_cell.length_a   1.000
_cell.length_b   1.000
_cell.length_c   1.000
_cell.angle_alpha   90.00
_cell.angle_beta   90.00
_cell.angle_gamma   90.00
#
_symmetry.space_group_name_H-M   'P 1'
#
loop_
_entity.id
_entity.type
_entity.pdbx_description
1 polymer ?
#
loop_
_entity_poly.entity_id
_entity_poly.type
_entity_poly.pdbx_seq_one_letter_code
_entity_poly.pdbx_strand_id
1 'polypeptide(L)' 'LEAKAKAEIGELVPIEEVKTEAFNAARVVRNNLLNIPDRVSALLASMSDAEKIHELLSQEITTALEKLTQ' A
#
# COMPACT_ATOMS: atom_id res chain seq x y z
N LEU A 1 2.19 -0.41 37.50
CA LEU A 1 0.71 -0.29 37.50
C LEU A 1 0.23 0.64 36.38
N GLU A 2 0.77 1.86 36.29
CA GLU A 2 0.37 2.84 35.27
C GLU A 2 0.55 2.37 33.80
N ALA A 3 1.71 1.79 33.45
CA ALA A 3 1.95 1.29 32.08
C ALA A 3 0.99 0.17 31.65
N LYS A 4 0.57 -0.68 32.59
CA LYS A 4 -0.38 -1.77 32.31
C LYS A 4 -1.80 -1.23 32.12
N ALA A 5 -2.21 -0.27 32.95
CA ALA A 5 -3.49 0.42 32.80
C ALA A 5 -3.58 1.16 31.45
N LYS A 6 -2.51 1.86 31.03
CA LYS A 6 -2.42 2.53 29.72
C LYS A 6 -2.50 1.57 28.55
N ALA A 7 -1.90 0.38 28.66
CA ALA A 7 -2.03 -0.67 27.66
C ALA A 7 -3.46 -1.25 27.59
N GLU A 8 -4.11 -1.47 28.74
CA GLU A 8 -5.48 -2.01 28.81
C GLU A 8 -6.53 -1.06 28.21
N ILE A 9 -6.32 0.27 28.28
CA ILE A 9 -7.19 1.27 27.64
C ILE A 9 -6.79 1.60 26.19
N GLY A 10 -5.75 0.95 25.64
CA GLY A 10 -5.32 1.11 24.25
C GLY A 10 -4.41 2.30 23.96
N GLU A 11 -3.91 3.02 24.97
CA GLU A 11 -2.92 4.10 24.77
C GLU A 11 -1.52 3.58 24.42
N LEU A 12 -1.19 2.34 24.82
CA LEU A 12 0.09 1.71 24.56
C LEU A 12 -0.08 0.38 23.82
N VAL A 13 0.73 0.20 22.79
CA VAL A 13 0.85 -1.06 22.04
C VAL A 13 2.29 -1.58 22.10
N PRO A 14 2.52 -2.90 22.10
CA PRO A 14 3.86 -3.47 22.02
C PRO A 14 4.59 -3.00 20.76
N ILE A 15 5.85 -2.61 20.89
CA ILE A 15 6.65 -2.13 19.76
C ILE A 15 6.81 -3.19 18.65
N GLU A 16 6.86 -4.47 19.01
CA GLU A 16 6.98 -5.57 18.03
C GLU A 16 5.70 -5.74 17.20
N GLU A 17 4.53 -5.43 17.77
CA GLU A 17 3.26 -5.41 17.03
C GLU A 17 3.26 -4.28 16.00
N VAL A 18 3.64 -3.07 16.41
CA VAL A 18 3.77 -1.91 15.51
C VAL A 18 4.73 -2.21 14.35
N LYS A 19 5.90 -2.79 14.63
CA LYS A 19 6.88 -3.16 13.60
C LYS A 19 6.34 -4.20 12.63
N THR A 20 5.65 -5.21 13.16
CA THR A 20 5.07 -6.29 12.35
C THR A 20 4.00 -5.75 11.42
N GLU A 21 3.08 -4.95 11.94
CA GLU A 21 2.01 -4.35 11.14
C GLU A 21 2.54 -3.36 10.10
N ALA A 22 3.51 -2.52 10.46
CA ALA A 22 4.17 -1.63 9.51
C ALA A 22 4.87 -2.40 8.36
N PHE A 23 5.56 -3.49 8.69
CA PHE A 23 6.20 -4.35 7.67
C PHE A 23 5.16 -5.03 6.78
N ASN A 24 4.06 -5.52 7.35
CA ASN A 24 2.98 -6.15 6.61
C ASN A 24 2.31 -5.17 5.64
N ALA A 25 2.00 -3.95 6.10
CA ALA A 25 1.46 -2.88 5.26
C ALA A 25 2.40 -2.55 4.08
N ALA A 26 3.70 -2.36 4.36
CA ALA A 26 4.70 -2.10 3.33
C ALA A 26 4.83 -3.27 2.33
N ARG A 27 4.74 -4.52 2.79
CA ARG A 27 4.77 -5.71 1.94
C ARG A 27 3.59 -5.74 0.98
N VAL A 28 2.38 -5.44 1.45
CA VAL A 28 1.17 -5.39 0.61
C VAL A 28 1.33 -4.35 -0.49
N VAL A 29 1.75 -3.14 -0.13
CA VAL A 29 1.95 -2.03 -1.09
C VAL A 29 3.00 -2.39 -2.14
N ARG A 30 4.15 -2.92 -1.70
CA ARG A 30 5.21 -3.36 -2.63
C ARG A 30 4.70 -4.43 -3.60
N ASN A 31 3.96 -5.41 -3.11
CA ASN A 31 3.41 -6.47 -3.95
C ASN A 31 2.41 -5.90 -4.98
N ASN A 32 1.56 -4.95 -4.57
CA ASN A 32 0.60 -4.31 -5.46
C ASN A 32 1.28 -3.52 -6.59
N LEU A 33 2.35 -2.78 -6.26
CA LEU A 33 3.18 -2.03 -7.20
C LEU A 33 3.87 -2.97 -8.20
N LEU A 34 4.52 -4.02 -7.72
CA LEU A 34 5.22 -4.99 -8.57
C LEU A 34 4.27 -5.77 -9.50
N ASN A 35 3.00 -5.88 -9.13
CA ASN A 35 1.97 -6.53 -9.93
C ASN A 35 1.33 -5.58 -10.97
N ILE A 36 1.67 -4.28 -11.01
CA ILE A 36 1.10 -3.35 -12.00
C ILE A 36 1.38 -3.81 -13.44
N PRO A 37 2.62 -4.14 -13.85
CA PRO A 37 2.92 -4.48 -15.23
C PRO A 37 2.09 -5.66 -15.75
N ASP A 38 1.88 -6.68 -14.92
CA ASP A 38 1.09 -7.85 -15.27
C ASP A 38 -0.38 -7.50 -15.52
N ARG A 39 -0.94 -6.53 -14.79
CA ARG A 39 -2.33 -6.07 -14.97
C ARG A 39 -2.51 -5.23 -16.22
N VAL A 40 -1.57 -4.33 -16.53
CA VAL A 40 -1.78 -3.30 -17.55
C VAL A 40 -1.09 -3.56 -18.88
N SER A 41 -0.13 -4.49 -18.96
CA SER A 41 0.70 -4.69 -20.16
C SER A 41 -0.12 -4.96 -21.43
N ALA A 42 -1.15 -5.80 -21.34
CA ALA A 42 -2.03 -6.10 -22.47
C ALA A 42 -2.81 -4.87 -22.96
N LEU A 43 -3.30 -4.05 -22.03
CA LEU A 43 -4.01 -2.80 -22.36
C LEU A 43 -3.04 -1.80 -22.99
N LEU A 44 -1.89 -1.56 -22.34
CA LEU A 44 -0.84 -0.66 -22.83
C LEU A 44 -0.35 -1.02 -24.23
N ALA A 45 -0.23 -2.32 -24.55
CA ALA A 45 0.20 -2.78 -25.87
C ALA A 45 -0.73 -2.31 -27.01
N SER A 46 -1.99 -1.99 -26.71
CA SER A 46 -2.97 -1.47 -27.68
C SER A 46 -3.08 0.06 -27.69
N MET A 47 -2.43 0.75 -26.76
CA MET A 47 -2.55 2.19 -26.59
C MET A 47 -1.51 2.94 -27.44
N SER A 48 -1.90 4.10 -27.95
CA SER A 48 -1.02 4.99 -28.75
C SER A 48 -1.00 6.44 -28.26
N ASP A 49 -1.86 6.78 -27.31
CA ASP A 49 -1.99 8.11 -26.73
C ASP A 49 -1.20 8.19 -25.43
N ALA A 50 -0.18 9.05 -25.40
CA ALA A 50 0.73 9.19 -24.27
C ALA A 50 0.03 9.75 -23.01
N GLU A 51 -0.96 10.65 -23.14
CA GLU A 51 -1.67 11.20 -22.00
C GLU A 51 -2.52 10.11 -21.32
N LYS A 52 -3.20 9.29 -22.12
CA LYS A 52 -4.00 8.17 -21.60
C LYS A 52 -3.14 7.09 -20.96
N ILE A 53 -1.96 6.81 -21.51
CA ILE A 53 -1.00 5.87 -20.91
C ILE A 53 -0.55 6.39 -19.54
N HIS A 54 -0.20 7.67 -19.46
CA HIS A 54 0.20 8.30 -18.20
C HIS A 54 -0.94 8.28 -17.17
N GLU A 55 -2.16 8.61 -17.58
CA GLU A 55 -3.35 8.56 -16.72
C GLU A 55 -3.57 7.17 -16.13
N LEU A 56 -3.56 6.13 -16.97
CA LEU A 56 -3.72 4.73 -16.54
C LEU A 56 -2.65 4.34 -15.52
N LEU A 57 -1.38 4.61 -15.81
CA LEU A 57 -0.28 4.30 -14.90
C LEU A 57 -0.39 5.07 -13.58
N SER A 58 -0.80 6.33 -13.64
CA SER A 58 -0.98 7.17 -12.44
C SER A 58 -2.10 6.65 -11.56
N GLN A 59 -3.21 6.21 -12.15
CA GLN A 59 -4.32 5.58 -11.43
C GLN A 59 -3.86 4.29 -10.74
N GLU A 60 -3.18 3.39 -11.46
CA GLU A 60 -2.71 2.12 -10.92
C GLU A 60 -1.69 2.28 -9.79
N ILE A 61 -0.78 3.25 -9.91
CA ILE A 61 0.18 3.58 -8.85
C ILE A 61 -0.55 4.14 -7.63
N THR A 62 -1.49 5.07 -7.84
CA THR A 62 -2.27 5.67 -6.74
C THR A 62 -3.05 4.60 -5.99
N THR A 63 -3.77 3.73 -6.70
CA THR A 63 -4.51 2.61 -6.10
C THR A 63 -3.59 1.65 -5.34
N ALA A 64 -2.38 1.36 -5.86
CA ALA A 64 -1.43 0.51 -5.14
C ALA A 64 -0.96 1.14 -3.81
N LEU A 65 -0.91 2.47 -3.73
CA LEU A 65 -0.48 3.24 -2.56
C LEU A 65 -1.60 3.53 -1.55
N GLU A 66 -2.89 3.36 -1.91
CA GLU A 66 -4.03 3.63 -1.02
C GLU A 66 -3.95 2.91 0.33
N LYS A 67 -3.29 1.74 0.37
CA LYS A 67 -3.08 0.97 1.61
C LYS A 67 -2.14 1.63 2.62
N LEU A 68 -1.40 2.67 2.25
CA LEU A 68 -0.58 3.46 3.18
C LEU A 68 -1.35 4.60 3.85
N THR A 69 -2.52 4.95 3.33
CA THR A 69 -3.29 6.13 3.76
C THR A 69 -4.61 5.78 4.43
N GLN A 70 -4.88 4.49 4.65
CA GLN A 70 -6.08 3.98 5.32
C GLN A 70 -5.81 3.65 6.79
#